data_AF-A0A662I322-F1
#
_entry.id   AF-A0A662I322-F1
#
_cell.length_a   1.000
_cell.length_b   1.000
_cell.length_c   1.000
_cell.angle_alpha   90.00
_cell.angle_beta   90.00
_cell.angle_gamma   90.00
#
_symmetry.space_group_name_H-M   'P 1'
#
loop_
_entity.id
_entity.type
_entity.pdbx_description
1 polymer ?
#
loop_
_entity_poly.entity_id
_entity_poly.type
_entity_poly.pdbx_seq_one_letter_code
_entity_poly.pdbx_strand_id
1 'polypeptide(L)'
;MKLKVVQTKLTQLEYRLLREYAESRGLTIAEALREIIRKHVIDDRVYESDPFFTEGPVVKRKGAVEKTSLEHNKILYDESK
;
A
#
# COMPACT_ATOMS: atom_id res chain seq x y z
N MET A 1 -10.80 -2.40 -10.31
CA MET A 1 -9.65 -3.31 -10.53
C MET A 1 -10.18 -4.67 -11.00
N LYS A 2 -9.58 -5.26 -12.04
CA LYS A 2 -10.01 -6.57 -12.58
C LYS A 2 -9.35 -7.69 -11.77
N LEU A 3 -10.14 -8.47 -11.02
CA LEU A 3 -9.65 -9.62 -10.24
C LEU A 3 -9.44 -10.82 -11.16
N LYS A 4 -8.32 -11.54 -10.99
CA LYS A 4 -8.04 -12.80 -11.67
C LYS A 4 -7.92 -13.91 -10.64
N VAL A 5 -8.45 -15.10 -10.95
CA VAL A 5 -8.30 -16.30 -10.13
C VAL A 5 -7.07 -17.05 -10.61
N VAL A 6 -6.15 -17.33 -9.69
CA VAL A 6 -4.99 -18.19 -9.93
C VAL A 6 -5.23 -19.49 -9.18
N GLN A 7 -5.17 -20.62 -9.88
CA GLN A 7 -5.29 -21.95 -9.29
C GLN A 7 -3.92 -22.63 -9.34
N THR A 8 -3.46 -23.12 -8.20
CA THR A 8 -2.21 -23.86 -8.06
C THR A 8 -2.47 -25.15 -7.30
N LYS A 9 -1.64 -26.16 -7.54
CA LYS A 9 -1.66 -27.41 -6.78
C LYS A 9 -0.58 -27.32 -5.71
N LEU A 10 -0.96 -27.55 -4.46
CA LEU A 10 -0.05 -27.66 -3.33
C LEU A 10 0.09 -29.14 -2.95
N THR A 11 1.27 -29.53 -2.53
CA THR A 11 1.46 -30.80 -1.83
C THR A 11 0.74 -30.77 -0.47
N GLN A 12 0.44 -31.93 0.10
CA GLN A 12 -0.18 -32.00 1.43
C GLN A 12 0.64 -31.30 2.52
N LEU A 13 1.97 -31.32 2.37
CA LEU A 13 2.90 -30.74 3.34
C LEU A 13 2.87 -29.21 3.26
N GLU A 14 2.94 -28.64 2.06
CA GLU A 14 2.80 -27.19 1.84
C GLU A 14 1.43 -26.67 2.30
N TYR A 15 0.36 -27.42 2.04
CA TYR A 15 -0.97 -27.06 2.51
C TYR A 15 -1.04 -27.01 4.04
N ARG A 16 -0.43 -27.98 4.73
CA ARG A 16 -0.39 -28.01 6.20
C ARG A 16 0.40 -26.83 6.76
N LEU A 17 1.58 -26.55 6.20
CA LEU A 17 2.40 -25.41 6.59
C LEU A 17 1.66 -24.08 6.42
N LEU A 18 1.00 -23.90 5.27
CA LEU A 18 0.23 -22.69 5.01
C LEU A 18 -0.97 -22.53 5.95
N ARG A 19 -1.59 -23.66 6.33
CA ARG A 19 -2.69 -23.68 7.30
C ARG A 19 -2.22 -23.31 8.70
N GLU A 20 -1.15 -23.91 9.20
CA GLU A 20 -0.56 -23.58 10.50
C GLU A 20 -0.15 -22.10 10.57
N TYR A 21 0.42 -21.58 9.49
CA TYR A 21 0.75 -20.16 9.38
C TYR A 21 -0.51 -19.27 9.47
N ALA A 22 -1.57 -19.62 8.75
CA ALA A 22 -2.82 -18.87 8.76
C ALA A 22 -3.48 -18.90 10.16
N GLU A 23 -3.53 -20.07 10.80
CA GLU A 23 -4.08 -20.26 12.14
C GLU A 23 -3.30 -19.46 13.19
N SER A 24 -1.96 -19.42 13.10
CA SER A 24 -1.12 -18.64 14.03
C SER A 24 -1.38 -17.13 14.01
N ARG A 25 -1.95 -16.62 12.90
CA ARG A 25 -2.25 -15.20 12.69
C ARG A 25 -3.75 -14.88 12.72
N GLY A 26 -4.61 -15.89 12.93
CA GLY A 26 -6.06 -15.73 12.85
C GLY A 26 -6.57 -15.33 11.46
N LEU A 27 -5.81 -15.65 10.41
CA LEU A 27 -6.12 -15.30 9.02
C LEU A 27 -6.74 -16.50 8.29
N THR A 28 -7.50 -16.22 7.24
CA THR A 28 -7.87 -17.27 6.29
C THR A 28 -6.68 -17.65 5.40
N ILE A 29 -6.69 -18.87 4.85
CA ILE A 29 -5.69 -19.35 3.87
C ILE A 29 -5.52 -18.37 2.70
N ALA A 30 -6.62 -17.79 2.21
CA ALA A 30 -6.62 -16.85 1.10
C ALA A 30 -5.98 -15.49 1.47
N GLU A 31 -6.21 -15.01 2.69
CA GLU A 31 -5.61 -13.77 3.20
C GLU A 31 -4.12 -13.97 3.47
N ALA A 32 -3.75 -15.08 4.12
CA ALA A 32 -2.36 -15.45 4.35
C ALA A 32 -1.59 -15.53 3.03
N LEU A 33 -2.16 -16.18 2.01
CA LEU A 33 -1.55 -16.26 0.68
C LEU A 33 -1.41 -14.87 0.04
N ARG A 34 -2.44 -14.02 0.16
CA ARG A 34 -2.40 -12.66 -0.37
C ARG A 34 -1.34 -11.81 0.34
N GLU A 35 -1.19 -11.92 1.64
CA GLU A 35 -0.12 -11.25 2.39
C GLU A 35 1.27 -11.73 1.97
N ILE A 36 1.47 -13.05 1.85
CA ILE A 36 2.76 -13.62 1.45
C ILE A 36 3.13 -13.13 0.05
N ILE A 37 2.20 -13.18 -0.90
CA ILE A 37 2.41 -12.67 -2.26
C ILE A 37 2.75 -11.18 -2.20
N ARG A 38 2.01 -10.37 -1.44
CA ARG A 38 2.33 -8.95 -1.28
C ARG A 38 3.74 -8.75 -0.73
N LYS A 39 4.08 -9.41 0.36
CA LYS A 39 5.40 -9.27 1.01
C LYS A 39 6.56 -9.72 0.11
N HIS A 40 6.33 -10.70 -0.77
CA HIS A 40 7.39 -11.29 -1.58
C HIS A 40 7.50 -10.69 -2.98
N VAL A 41 6.38 -10.23 -3.55
CA VAL A 41 6.30 -9.70 -4.92
C VAL A 41 6.30 -8.17 -4.93
N ILE A 42 5.70 -7.52 -3.92
CA ILE A 42 5.85 -6.08 -3.76
C ILE A 42 7.25 -5.89 -3.18
N ASP A 43 8.15 -5.49 -4.05
CA ASP A 43 9.48 -5.05 -3.69
C ASP A 43 9.30 -3.83 -2.79
N ASP A 44 9.54 -3.99 -1.49
CA ASP A 44 9.48 -2.92 -0.47
C ASP A 44 10.67 -1.94 -0.63
N ARG A 45 11.25 -1.88 -1.83
CA ARG A 45 12.29 -0.96 -2.21
C ARG A 45 11.63 0.34 -2.61
N VAL A 46 11.81 1.34 -1.76
CA VAL A 46 11.68 2.73 -2.19
C VAL A 46 12.74 2.93 -3.28
N TYR A 47 12.28 3.06 -4.53
CA TYR A 47 13.17 3.41 -5.63
C TYR A 47 13.56 4.88 -5.43
N GLU A 48 14.78 5.12 -4.94
CA GLU A 48 15.30 6.49 -4.74
C GLU A 48 15.31 7.31 -6.04
N SER A 49 15.34 6.64 -7.19
CA SER A 49 15.24 7.22 -8.53
C SER A 49 13.82 7.38 -9.06
N ASP A 50 12.78 7.10 -8.26
CA ASP A 50 11.40 7.33 -8.66
C ASP A 50 11.18 8.85 -8.85
N PRO A 51 10.64 9.30 -9.99
CA PRO A 51 10.30 10.70 -10.21
C PRO A 51 9.44 11.28 -9.07
N PHE A 52 8.63 10.46 -8.38
CA PHE A 52 7.85 10.88 -7.21
C PHE A 52 8.71 11.41 -6.05
N PHE A 53 9.91 10.87 -5.86
CA PHE A 53 10.87 11.31 -4.83
C PHE A 53 11.99 12.21 -5.39
N THR A 54 12.24 12.14 -6.69
CA THR A 54 13.35 12.86 -7.36
C THR A 54 12.91 14.22 -7.91
N GLU A 55 11.68 14.33 -8.40
CA GLU A 55 11.12 15.59 -8.86
C GLU A 55 10.59 16.36 -7.65
N GLY A 56 11.40 17.31 -7.18
CA GLY A 56 10.94 18.31 -6.22
C GLY A 56 9.65 18.99 -6.70
N PRO A 57 8.85 19.58 -5.79
CA PRO A 57 7.53 20.08 -6.10
C PRO A 57 7.55 20.99 -7.34
N VAL A 58 6.68 20.68 -8.32
CA VAL A 58 6.54 21.39 -9.61
C VAL A 58 6.19 22.89 -9.42
N VAL A 59 5.86 23.29 -8.20
CA VAL A 59 5.64 24.69 -7.83
C VAL A 59 6.99 25.42 -7.67
N LYS A 60 7.30 26.29 -8.64
CA LYS A 60 8.48 27.18 -8.68
C LYS A 60 8.57 28.24 -7.56
N ARG A 61 7.84 28.10 -6.45
CA ARG A 61 7.93 29.04 -5.32
C ARG A 61 8.65 28.38 -4.14
N LYS A 62 9.97 28.63 -4.08
CA LYS A 62 10.75 28.52 -2.84
C LYS A 62 10.04 29.30 -1.73
N GLY A 63 9.71 28.63 -0.64
CA GLY A 63 9.44 29.29 0.65
C GLY A 63 7.98 29.50 1.05
N ALA A 64 7.00 28.99 0.30
CA ALA A 64 5.65 28.89 0.83
C ALA A 64 5.52 27.55 1.56
N VAL A 65 5.87 27.53 2.85
CA VAL A 65 5.18 26.66 3.81
C VAL A 65 3.76 27.21 3.89
N GLU A 66 3.03 27.01 2.82
CA GLU A 66 1.67 27.48 2.69
C GLU A 66 0.90 26.59 3.66
N LYS A 67 0.44 27.18 4.75
CA LYS A 67 -0.43 26.54 5.76
C LYS A 67 -1.72 26.00 5.16
N THR A 68 -1.87 25.99 3.83
CA THR A 68 -2.87 25.34 3.02
C THR A 68 -3.17 23.91 3.46
N SER A 69 -2.19 23.13 3.97
CA SER A 69 -2.49 21.79 4.52
C SER A 69 -3.27 21.84 5.85
N LEU A 70 -3.00 22.83 6.70
CA LEU A 70 -3.65 22.98 8.01
C LEU A 70 -4.95 23.79 7.93
N GLU A 71 -5.01 24.75 7.03
CA GLU A 71 -6.14 25.66 6.82
C GLU A 71 -6.99 25.24 5.59
N HIS A 72 -6.78 24.01 5.10
CA HIS A 72 -7.42 23.46 3.90
C HIS A 72 -8.94 23.61 3.96
N ASN A 73 -9.53 23.22 5.09
CA ASN A 73 -10.98 23.28 5.27
C ASN A 73 -11.50 24.72 5.26
N LYS A 74 -10.77 25.65 5.86
CA LYS A 74 -11.15 27.06 5.92
C LYS A 74 -11.11 27.73 4.55
N ILE A 75 -10.12 27.38 3.73
CA ILE A 75 -9.94 27.95 2.37
C ILE A 75 -10.97 27.39 1.39
N LEU A 76 -11.28 26.09 1.47
CA LEU A 76 -12.16 25.43 0.50
C LEU A 76 -13.64 25.50 0.84
N TYR A 77 -13.98 25.54 2.13
CA TYR A 77 -15.37 25.45 2.57
C TYR A 77 -15.92 26.73 3.19
N ASP A 78 -15.10 27.77 3.35
CA ASP A 78 -15.48 29.09 3.88
C ASP A 78 -16.58 28.99 4.93
N GLU A 79 -16.26 28.40 6.10
CA GLU A 79 -17.20 28.22 7.22
C GLU A 79 -17.59 29.56 7.91
N SER A 80 -17.54 30.65 7.17
CA SER A 80 -18.01 31.99 7.53
C SER A 80 -19.26 32.33 6.71
N LYS A 81 -20.36 31.60 6.94
CA LYS A 81 -21.70 32.05 6.53
C LYS A 81 -22.74 31.75 7.58
#